data_AF-A0A9P7QXD2-F1
#
_entry.id   AF-A0A9P7QXD2-F1
#
_cell.length_a   1.000
_cell.length_b   1.000
_cell.length_c   1.000
_cell.angle_alpha   90.00
_cell.angle_beta   90.00
_cell.angle_gamma   90.00
#
_symmetry.space_group_name_H-M   'P 1'
#
loop_
_entity.id
_entity.type
_entity.pdbx_description
1 polymer ?
#
loop_
_entity_poly.entity_id
_entity_poly.type
_entity_poly.pdbx_seq_one_letter_code
_entity_poly.pdbx_strand_id
1 'polypeptide(L)'
;MDEYGAPCFPHETLLTPPESPELKPPEVPEVKEAASDNTTSIPIRKSRSPSSKRWNGDGKGIQVDIGARLREYLDCLNNRKFDAIGNHLADTLMRNNRSQTREEHVERLRSRVEGLASFKIKIDTLLVDKKAQAVAVRYINRVTLAEAMMDVDPVGATYEFDEQCFVWFDDRGKISRMLTLQDNDGIRLQTPEAATTPRFFMRSLPAEPIDLAATYRKYVASINRRSMVKEFPRYCKKELRHNNRVLSVQDYARSMQYSQEAISGLWFNIQELLVDEETQQVAVRLQISGTPVQEFADAKPNGKSVKFHQHCMYRYDKGKIALVWATMELDSYRRQLQEKPGDRRTSSMLGIN
;
A
#
# COMPACT_ATOMS: atom_id res chain seq x y z
N MET A 1 18.08 -15.90 24.96
CA MET A 1 18.82 -15.48 23.75
C MET A 1 17.80 -14.89 22.79
N ASP A 2 17.61 -13.59 22.96
CA ASP A 2 17.28 -12.56 21.97
C ASP A 2 16.10 -12.76 21.00
N GLU A 3 14.91 -12.38 21.48
CA GLU A 3 13.84 -11.79 20.66
C GLU A 3 14.33 -10.45 20.08
N TYR A 4 14.91 -10.42 18.88
CA TYR A 4 15.28 -9.16 18.24
C TYR A 4 15.12 -9.20 16.70
N GLY A 5 14.21 -8.35 16.20
CA GLY A 5 14.48 -7.58 14.97
C GLY A 5 13.95 -8.11 13.63
N ALA A 6 12.64 -8.09 13.42
CA ALA A 6 12.06 -8.25 12.09
C ALA A 6 12.52 -7.14 11.12
N PRO A 7 12.86 -7.45 9.85
CA PRO A 7 13.22 -6.44 8.87
C PRO A 7 12.02 -5.53 8.54
N CYS A 8 12.30 -4.31 8.09
CA CYS A 8 11.30 -3.26 7.82
C CYS A 8 10.54 -3.47 6.50
N PHE A 9 10.09 -4.70 6.27
CA PHE A 9 9.32 -5.10 5.12
C PHE A 9 7.90 -5.43 5.57
N PRO A 10 6.86 -5.12 4.76
CA PRO A 10 5.50 -5.25 5.21
C PRO A 10 5.13 -6.72 5.40
N HIS A 11 4.11 -6.92 6.22
CA HIS A 11 3.46 -8.16 6.68
C HIS A 11 3.96 -8.71 8.02
N GLU A 12 3.02 -8.69 8.97
CA GLU A 12 3.11 -9.20 10.34
C GLU A 12 3.19 -10.73 10.40
N THR A 13 3.06 -11.42 9.27
CA THR A 13 3.00 -12.89 9.20
C THR A 13 4.33 -13.63 9.16
N LEU A 14 5.45 -12.92 9.09
CA LEU A 14 6.80 -13.53 9.22
C LEU A 14 7.29 -13.53 10.67
N LEU A 15 6.38 -13.31 11.63
CA LEU A 15 6.68 -13.17 13.05
C LEU A 15 5.77 -14.06 13.90
N THR A 16 5.89 -15.36 13.73
CA THR A 16 5.50 -16.29 14.80
C THR A 16 6.75 -16.55 15.66
N PRO A 17 6.78 -16.14 16.94
CA PRO A 17 7.79 -16.64 17.88
C PRO A 17 7.67 -18.16 17.99
N PRO A 18 8.75 -18.93 18.23
CA PRO A 18 8.60 -20.31 18.67
C PRO A 18 7.77 -20.34 19.96
N GLU A 19 6.78 -21.24 20.03
CA GLU A 19 5.99 -21.46 21.24
C GLU A 19 6.92 -21.71 22.42
N SER A 20 6.82 -20.86 23.44
CA SER A 20 7.46 -21.12 24.73
C SER A 20 6.67 -22.21 25.46
N PRO A 21 7.33 -23.16 26.13
CA PRO A 21 6.66 -24.29 26.78
C PRO A 21 5.65 -23.81 27.84
N GLU A 22 4.46 -24.39 27.79
CA GLU A 22 3.30 -24.09 28.63
C GLU A 22 3.66 -23.94 30.12
N LEU A 23 3.53 -22.72 30.63
CA LEU A 23 3.38 -22.47 32.07
C LEU A 23 1.88 -22.41 32.36
N LYS A 24 1.38 -23.40 33.09
CA LYS A 24 0.00 -23.44 33.59
C LYS A 24 -0.32 -22.13 34.34
N PRO A 25 -1.44 -21.47 34.04
CA PRO A 25 -1.85 -20.29 34.79
C PRO A 25 -2.31 -20.69 36.21
N PRO A 26 -2.06 -19.85 37.23
CA PRO A 26 -2.61 -20.06 38.56
C PRO A 26 -4.10 -19.71 38.60
N GLU A 27 -4.88 -20.51 39.33
CA GLU A 27 -6.29 -20.27 39.62
C GLU A 27 -6.47 -18.99 40.46
N VAL A 28 -7.38 -18.10 40.03
CA VAL A 28 -7.88 -16.99 40.86
C VAL A 28 -9.40 -16.88 40.66
N PRO A 29 -10.21 -16.64 41.72
CA PRO A 29 -11.64 -16.96 41.73
C PRO A 29 -12.55 -15.86 41.15
N GLU A 30 -13.73 -16.30 40.73
CA GLU A 30 -14.87 -15.53 40.21
C GLU A 30 -15.28 -14.34 41.10
N VAL A 31 -15.47 -13.17 40.47
CA VAL A 31 -16.22 -12.04 41.03
C VAL A 31 -17.36 -11.67 40.08
N LYS A 32 -18.56 -11.60 40.67
CA LYS A 32 -19.86 -11.41 40.01
C LYS A 32 -20.04 -10.04 39.36
N GLU A 33 -20.67 -10.02 38.20
CA GLU A 33 -21.16 -8.84 37.49
C GLU A 33 -22.27 -8.12 38.26
N ALA A 34 -22.23 -6.79 38.24
CA ALA A 34 -23.36 -5.93 38.55
C ALA A 34 -23.65 -5.02 37.34
N ALA A 35 -24.89 -5.07 36.87
CA ALA A 35 -25.42 -4.25 35.80
C ALA A 35 -25.54 -2.78 36.21
N SER A 36 -25.32 -1.87 35.26
CA SER A 36 -25.92 -0.53 35.33
C SER A 36 -26.28 -0.02 33.94
N ASP A 37 -27.59 0.24 33.79
CA ASP A 37 -28.21 1.06 32.78
C ASP A 37 -27.64 2.48 32.82
N ASN A 38 -27.42 3.08 31.65
CA ASN A 38 -27.87 4.46 31.42
C ASN A 38 -27.85 4.81 29.93
N THR A 39 -29.06 5.10 29.44
CA THR A 39 -29.35 5.67 28.12
C THR A 39 -29.16 7.18 28.18
N THR A 40 -28.41 7.75 27.23
CA THR A 40 -28.55 9.17 26.90
C THR A 40 -28.23 9.40 25.42
N SER A 41 -29.22 9.94 24.71
CA SER A 41 -29.23 10.21 23.28
C SER A 41 -28.53 11.53 22.94
N ILE A 42 -27.66 11.51 21.92
CA ILE A 42 -26.97 12.70 21.37
C ILE A 42 -27.43 12.89 19.91
N PRO A 43 -27.81 14.12 19.49
CA PRO A 43 -28.47 14.33 18.20
C PRO A 43 -27.50 14.29 17.00
N ILE A 44 -27.93 13.59 15.95
CA ILE A 44 -27.20 13.38 14.69
C ILE A 44 -27.25 14.66 13.82
N ARG A 45 -26.12 15.34 13.65
CA ARG A 45 -25.94 16.40 12.63
C ARG A 45 -25.67 15.74 11.27
N LYS A 46 -26.62 15.86 10.34
CA LYS A 46 -26.45 15.48 8.93
C LYS A 46 -25.39 16.39 8.27
N SER A 47 -24.22 15.84 7.97
CA SER A 47 -23.23 16.50 7.12
C SER A 47 -23.71 16.49 5.66
N ARG A 48 -23.92 17.68 5.07
CA ARG A 48 -24.17 17.84 3.63
C ARG A 48 -22.83 17.85 2.90
N SER A 49 -22.61 16.87 2.02
CA SER A 49 -21.49 16.87 1.08
C SER A 49 -21.69 17.98 0.03
N PRO A 50 -20.64 18.72 -0.40
CA PRO A 50 -20.78 19.68 -1.49
C PRO A 50 -21.03 18.95 -2.81
N SER A 51 -22.03 19.38 -3.58
CA SER A 51 -22.28 18.83 -4.91
C SER A 51 -21.18 19.27 -5.87
N SER A 52 -20.37 18.35 -6.38
CA SER A 52 -19.50 18.62 -7.52
C SER A 52 -20.38 18.78 -8.77
N LYS A 53 -20.15 19.86 -9.53
CA LYS A 53 -20.79 20.05 -10.84
C LYS A 53 -20.35 18.90 -11.76
N ARG A 54 -21.33 18.20 -12.36
CA ARG A 54 -21.08 17.18 -13.39
C ARG A 54 -20.33 17.80 -14.58
N TRP A 55 -19.31 17.10 -15.05
CA TRP A 55 -18.49 17.47 -16.20
C TRP A 55 -19.18 17.11 -17.53
N ASN A 56 -19.10 18.01 -18.52
CA ASN A 56 -19.82 17.92 -19.80
C ASN A 56 -18.95 17.50 -21.00
N GLY A 57 -17.74 16.99 -20.78
CA GLY A 57 -16.96 16.35 -21.85
C GLY A 57 -16.26 17.27 -22.86
N ASP A 58 -16.31 18.60 -22.70
CA ASP A 58 -15.94 19.56 -23.75
C ASP A 58 -14.52 20.13 -23.67
N GLY A 59 -13.70 19.70 -22.70
CA GLY A 59 -12.25 19.92 -22.71
C GLY A 59 -11.78 21.38 -22.65
N LYS A 60 -12.66 22.36 -22.37
CA LYS A 60 -12.27 23.77 -22.26
C LYS A 60 -11.97 24.17 -20.80
N GLY A 61 -10.69 24.33 -20.47
CA GLY A 61 -10.21 25.28 -19.46
C GLY A 61 -10.56 25.03 -17.98
N ILE A 62 -11.27 23.96 -17.62
CA ILE A 62 -11.45 23.54 -16.24
C ILE A 62 -10.28 22.62 -15.88
N GLN A 63 -9.40 23.05 -14.97
CA GLN A 63 -8.42 22.15 -14.36
C GLN A 63 -9.18 20.92 -13.84
N VAL A 64 -8.98 19.77 -14.47
CA VAL A 64 -9.71 18.55 -14.10
C VAL A 64 -9.29 18.17 -12.68
N ASP A 65 -10.24 18.06 -11.76
CA ASP A 65 -9.98 17.49 -10.44
C ASP A 65 -9.71 15.99 -10.64
N ILE A 66 -8.43 15.64 -10.80
CA ILE A 66 -7.97 14.27 -11.03
C ILE A 66 -8.29 13.35 -9.83
N GLY A 67 -8.42 13.92 -8.63
CA GLY A 67 -8.87 13.18 -7.45
C GLY A 67 -10.37 12.83 -7.54
N ALA A 68 -11.19 13.75 -8.02
CA ALA A 68 -12.60 13.47 -8.32
C ALA A 68 -12.74 12.47 -9.49
N ARG A 69 -11.93 12.62 -10.55
CA ARG A 69 -11.93 11.70 -11.69
C ARG A 69 -11.63 10.26 -11.26
N LEU A 70 -10.63 10.07 -10.40
CA LEU A 70 -10.32 8.74 -9.86
C LEU A 70 -11.49 8.16 -9.06
N ARG A 71 -12.15 8.98 -8.24
CA ARG A 71 -13.34 8.55 -7.47
C ARG A 71 -14.48 8.11 -8.38
N GLU A 72 -14.77 8.85 -9.45
CA GLU A 72 -15.79 8.47 -10.43
C GLU A 72 -15.45 7.15 -11.15
N TYR A 73 -14.18 6.95 -11.50
CA TYR A 73 -13.69 5.69 -12.07
C TYR A 73 -13.92 4.51 -11.09
N LEU A 74 -13.60 4.69 -9.81
CA LEU A 74 -13.84 3.67 -8.78
C LEU A 74 -15.33 3.45 -8.51
N ASP A 75 -16.16 4.49 -8.59
CA ASP A 75 -17.60 4.36 -8.49
C ASP A 75 -18.16 3.55 -9.65
N CYS A 76 -17.64 3.73 -10.88
CA CYS A 76 -18.00 2.87 -12.00
C CYS A 76 -17.62 1.41 -11.71
N LEU A 77 -16.40 1.16 -11.22
CA LEU A 77 -15.92 -0.19 -10.93
C LEU A 77 -16.72 -0.87 -9.80
N ASN A 78 -16.96 -0.16 -8.70
CA ASN A 78 -17.75 -0.63 -7.55
C ASN A 78 -19.20 -0.98 -7.94
N ASN A 79 -19.76 -0.31 -8.94
CA ASN A 79 -21.11 -0.54 -9.42
C ASN A 79 -21.14 -1.33 -10.74
N ARG A 80 -20.02 -1.96 -11.13
CA ARG A 80 -19.88 -2.77 -12.37
C ARG A 80 -20.36 -2.05 -13.64
N LYS A 81 -20.21 -0.72 -13.71
CA LYS A 81 -20.59 0.12 -14.86
C LYS A 81 -19.51 0.09 -15.95
N PHE A 82 -19.25 -1.07 -16.53
CA PHE A 82 -18.19 -1.26 -17.52
C PHE A 82 -18.42 -0.47 -18.82
N ASP A 83 -19.68 -0.23 -19.19
CA ASP A 83 -20.01 0.60 -20.36
C ASP A 83 -19.62 2.07 -20.17
N ALA A 84 -19.58 2.54 -18.92
CA ALA A 84 -19.25 3.92 -18.58
C ALA A 84 -17.80 4.11 -18.13
N ILE A 85 -17.15 3.07 -17.58
CA ILE A 85 -15.82 3.20 -16.99
C ILE A 85 -14.74 3.61 -18.01
N GLY A 86 -14.91 3.21 -19.26
CA GLY A 86 -14.05 3.60 -20.38
C GLY A 86 -13.97 5.12 -20.59
N ASN A 87 -15.01 5.87 -20.19
CA ASN A 87 -15.01 7.32 -20.24
C ASN A 87 -13.98 7.97 -19.31
N HIS A 88 -13.39 7.23 -18.39
CA HIS A 88 -12.34 7.74 -17.50
C HIS A 88 -10.93 7.38 -17.98
N LEU A 89 -10.81 6.59 -19.05
CA LEU A 89 -9.55 6.02 -19.55
C LEU A 89 -9.13 6.68 -20.86
N ALA A 90 -7.82 6.86 -21.05
CA ALA A 90 -7.25 7.20 -22.35
C ALA A 90 -7.47 6.04 -23.33
N ASP A 91 -7.35 6.29 -24.64
CA ASP A 91 -7.54 5.26 -25.68
C ASP A 91 -6.52 4.12 -25.56
N THR A 92 -5.33 4.46 -25.07
CA THR A 92 -4.27 3.52 -24.67
C THR A 92 -3.75 3.96 -23.32
N LEU A 93 -3.47 3.01 -22.43
CA LEU A 93 -2.85 3.29 -21.15
C LEU A 93 -1.71 2.32 -20.83
N MET A 94 -0.75 2.81 -20.05
CA MET A 94 0.39 2.05 -19.57
C MET A 94 0.11 1.54 -18.17
N ARG A 95 -0.09 0.23 -17.98
CA ARG A 95 -0.32 -0.36 -16.67
C ARG A 95 0.80 -1.32 -16.30
N ASN A 96 1.47 -1.10 -15.16
CA ASN A 96 2.60 -1.92 -14.71
C ASN A 96 3.64 -2.15 -15.83
N ASN A 97 3.96 -1.07 -16.54
CA ASN A 97 4.88 -1.03 -17.69
C ASN A 97 4.44 -1.88 -18.90
N ARG A 98 3.16 -2.22 -19.01
CA ARG A 98 2.56 -2.85 -20.19
C ARG A 98 1.54 -1.91 -20.82
N SER A 99 1.68 -1.67 -22.12
CA SER A 99 0.69 -0.94 -22.90
C SER A 99 -0.53 -1.83 -23.12
N GLN A 100 -1.72 -1.25 -23.02
CA GLN A 100 -2.99 -1.89 -23.36
C GLN A 100 -3.97 -0.83 -23.85
N THR A 101 -4.88 -1.25 -24.71
CA THR A 101 -6.03 -0.44 -25.15
C THR A 101 -6.99 -0.21 -23.99
N ARG A 102 -7.86 0.80 -24.14
CA ARG A 102 -8.98 1.02 -23.22
C ARG A 102 -9.80 -0.25 -23.05
N GLU A 103 -10.14 -0.90 -24.15
CA GLU A 103 -11.03 -2.06 -24.21
C GLU A 103 -10.42 -3.26 -23.48
N GLU A 104 -9.15 -3.56 -23.73
CA GLU A 104 -8.41 -4.61 -23.00
C GLU A 104 -8.37 -4.35 -21.49
N HIS A 105 -8.19 -3.09 -21.09
CA HIS A 105 -8.20 -2.74 -19.68
C HIS A 105 -9.58 -2.91 -19.03
N VAL A 106 -10.65 -2.54 -19.74
CA VAL A 106 -12.03 -2.70 -19.27
C VAL A 106 -12.37 -4.18 -19.14
N GLU A 107 -11.98 -5.02 -20.11
CA GLU A 107 -12.15 -6.47 -20.03
C GLU A 107 -11.44 -7.04 -18.79
N ARG A 108 -10.18 -6.67 -18.58
CA ARG A 108 -9.42 -7.08 -17.39
C ARG A 108 -10.11 -6.69 -16.07
N LEU A 109 -10.75 -5.51 -16.02
CA LEU A 109 -11.53 -5.08 -14.85
C LEU A 109 -12.80 -5.93 -14.66
N ARG A 110 -13.44 -6.34 -15.76
CA ARG A 110 -14.60 -7.24 -15.73
C ARG A 110 -14.18 -8.61 -15.19
N SER A 111 -13.13 -9.20 -15.73
CA SER A 111 -12.61 -10.50 -15.26
C SER A 111 -12.19 -10.47 -13.79
N ARG A 112 -11.70 -9.32 -13.29
CA ARG A 112 -11.32 -9.16 -11.87
C ARG A 112 -12.50 -9.35 -10.90
N VAL A 113 -13.74 -9.06 -11.33
CA VAL A 113 -14.93 -9.16 -10.46
C VAL A 113 -15.85 -10.31 -10.83
N GLU A 114 -15.48 -11.06 -11.87
CA GLU A 114 -16.13 -12.30 -12.26
C GLU A 114 -15.91 -13.37 -11.18
N GLY A 115 -16.93 -14.20 -10.91
CA GLY A 115 -16.87 -15.19 -9.82
C GLY A 115 -16.88 -14.60 -8.40
N LEU A 116 -16.99 -13.28 -8.23
CA LEU A 116 -17.16 -12.65 -6.93
C LEU A 116 -18.64 -12.37 -6.64
N ALA A 117 -19.11 -12.86 -5.49
CA ALA A 117 -20.44 -12.56 -4.96
C ALA A 117 -20.56 -11.08 -4.61
N SER A 118 -19.48 -10.51 -4.05
CA SER A 118 -19.39 -9.07 -3.77
C SER A 118 -17.97 -8.54 -3.98
N PHE A 119 -17.87 -7.28 -4.39
CA PHE A 119 -16.60 -6.59 -4.58
C PHE A 119 -16.78 -5.11 -4.23
N LYS A 120 -15.92 -4.58 -3.36
CA LYS A 120 -15.92 -3.17 -2.99
C LYS A 120 -14.50 -2.64 -2.83
N ILE A 121 -14.22 -1.51 -3.47
CA ILE A 121 -13.00 -0.72 -3.27
C ILE A 121 -13.36 0.51 -2.46
N LYS A 122 -12.58 0.76 -1.40
CA LYS A 122 -12.60 1.99 -0.62
C LYS A 122 -11.24 2.68 -0.72
N ILE A 123 -11.25 3.99 -0.95
CA ILE A 123 -10.05 4.82 -0.79
C ILE A 123 -9.76 4.95 0.70
N ASP A 124 -8.59 4.46 1.12
CA ASP A 124 -8.09 4.61 2.49
C ASP A 124 -7.21 5.85 2.63
N THR A 125 -6.25 6.02 1.71
CA THR A 125 -5.42 7.23 1.62
C THR A 125 -5.32 7.69 0.18
N LEU A 126 -5.38 9.01 -0.04
CA LEU A 126 -5.25 9.65 -1.33
C LEU A 126 -4.25 10.80 -1.22
N LEU A 127 -3.37 10.92 -2.21
CA LEU A 127 -2.43 12.02 -2.40
C LEU A 127 -2.60 12.52 -3.84
N VAL A 128 -2.71 13.85 -4.02
CA VAL A 128 -2.82 14.46 -5.35
C VAL A 128 -1.61 15.33 -5.62
N ASP A 129 -0.76 14.92 -6.57
CA ASP A 129 0.35 15.73 -7.05
C ASP A 129 -0.12 16.51 -8.29
N LYS A 130 -0.50 17.77 -8.04
CA LYS A 130 -1.02 18.66 -9.09
C LYS A 130 0.03 18.94 -10.17
N LYS A 131 1.32 18.97 -9.82
CA LYS A 131 2.41 19.26 -10.76
C LYS A 131 2.66 18.07 -11.69
N ALA A 132 2.65 16.86 -11.13
CA ALA A 132 2.81 15.63 -11.89
C ALA A 132 1.54 15.19 -12.65
N GLN A 133 0.41 15.88 -12.45
CA GLN A 133 -0.91 15.44 -12.94
C GLN A 133 -1.19 13.97 -12.56
N ALA A 134 -0.90 13.65 -11.30
CA ALA A 134 -0.89 12.28 -10.82
C ALA A 134 -1.49 12.16 -9.42
N VAL A 135 -1.94 10.95 -9.13
CA VAL A 135 -2.52 10.57 -7.85
C VAL A 135 -1.80 9.33 -7.36
N ALA A 136 -1.42 9.32 -6.08
CA ALA A 136 -1.10 8.09 -5.38
C ALA A 136 -2.23 7.75 -4.42
N VAL A 137 -2.60 6.49 -4.38
CA VAL A 137 -3.78 6.04 -3.65
C VAL A 137 -3.55 4.68 -3.04
N ARG A 138 -4.01 4.53 -1.81
CA ARG A 138 -4.16 3.25 -1.14
C ARG A 138 -5.63 2.88 -1.09
N TYR A 139 -5.92 1.69 -1.59
CA TYR A 139 -7.22 1.07 -1.55
C TYR A 139 -7.29 0.00 -0.46
N ILE A 140 -8.45 -0.12 0.17
CA ILE A 140 -8.88 -1.36 0.79
C ILE A 140 -9.87 -2.02 -0.16
N ASN A 141 -9.53 -3.22 -0.61
CA ASN A 141 -10.40 -4.07 -1.40
C ASN A 141 -11.09 -5.04 -0.45
N ARG A 142 -12.42 -5.12 -0.53
CA ARG A 142 -13.23 -6.11 0.17
C ARG A 142 -13.89 -6.99 -0.87
N VAL A 143 -13.68 -8.30 -0.77
CA VAL A 143 -14.17 -9.27 -1.75
C VAL A 143 -14.88 -10.41 -1.04
N THR A 144 -15.96 -10.90 -1.66
CA THR A 144 -16.66 -12.10 -1.22
C THR A 144 -16.66 -13.09 -2.37
N LEU A 145 -16.16 -14.29 -2.13
CA LEU A 145 -16.08 -15.34 -3.15
C LEU A 145 -17.46 -15.95 -3.41
N ALA A 146 -17.88 -16.05 -4.68
CA ALA A 146 -19.11 -16.79 -5.04
C ALA A 146 -18.86 -18.29 -5.19
N GLU A 147 -17.64 -18.66 -5.56
CA GLU A 147 -17.19 -20.03 -5.79
C GLU A 147 -15.79 -20.19 -5.17
N ALA A 148 -15.40 -21.43 -4.90
CA ALA A 148 -14.08 -21.71 -4.36
C ALA A 148 -13.05 -21.45 -5.45
N MET A 149 -12.08 -20.56 -5.22
CA MET A 149 -11.01 -20.29 -6.18
C MET A 149 -9.92 -21.39 -6.12
N MET A 150 -9.83 -22.11 -4.99
CA MET A 150 -9.09 -23.36 -4.76
C MET A 150 -9.92 -24.33 -3.91
N ASP A 151 -9.63 -25.64 -3.94
CA ASP A 151 -10.38 -26.72 -3.25
C ASP A 151 -10.57 -26.53 -1.72
N VAL A 152 -9.84 -25.59 -1.12
CA VAL A 152 -9.88 -25.28 0.32
C VAL A 152 -10.54 -23.94 0.65
N ASP A 153 -11.03 -23.19 -0.35
CA ASP A 153 -11.63 -21.88 -0.11
C ASP A 153 -13.05 -22.00 0.46
N PRO A 154 -13.33 -21.38 1.61
CA PRO A 154 -14.68 -21.32 2.13
C PRO A 154 -15.54 -20.41 1.24
N VAL A 155 -16.35 -21.00 0.36
CA VAL A 155 -17.33 -20.28 -0.47
C VAL A 155 -18.15 -19.34 0.41
N GLY A 156 -18.32 -18.09 -0.02
CA GLY A 156 -19.00 -17.05 0.77
C GLY A 156 -18.12 -16.33 1.79
N ALA A 157 -16.86 -16.74 1.99
CA ALA A 157 -15.93 -16.01 2.82
C ALA A 157 -15.66 -14.62 2.25
N THR A 158 -15.50 -13.67 3.17
CA THR A 158 -15.18 -12.29 2.86
C THR A 158 -13.85 -11.94 3.48
N TYR A 159 -12.96 -11.38 2.67
CA TYR A 159 -11.66 -10.90 3.13
C TYR A 159 -11.34 -9.55 2.53
N GLU A 160 -10.36 -8.89 3.14
CA GLU A 160 -9.87 -7.60 2.74
C GLU A 160 -8.37 -7.63 2.49
N PHE A 161 -7.92 -6.82 1.54
CA PHE A 161 -6.50 -6.63 1.25
C PHE A 161 -6.23 -5.22 0.76
N ASP A 162 -4.98 -4.79 0.94
CA ASP A 162 -4.56 -3.47 0.48
C ASP A 162 -3.95 -3.48 -0.92
N GLU A 163 -4.15 -2.38 -1.63
CA GLU A 163 -3.58 -2.15 -2.96
C GLU A 163 -3.11 -0.70 -3.03
N GLN A 164 -1.85 -0.48 -3.38
CA GLN A 164 -1.31 0.86 -3.62
C GLN A 164 -1.13 1.11 -5.11
N CYS A 165 -1.73 2.18 -5.61
CA CYS A 165 -1.70 2.56 -7.01
C CYS A 165 -1.16 3.97 -7.21
N PHE A 166 -0.36 4.16 -8.26
CA PHE A 166 0.01 5.46 -8.81
C PHE A 166 -0.70 5.62 -10.15
N VAL A 167 -1.40 6.73 -10.34
CA VAL A 167 -2.27 6.97 -11.49
C VAL A 167 -1.90 8.32 -12.10
N TRP A 168 -1.57 8.35 -13.38
CA TRP A 168 -1.34 9.58 -14.13
C TRP A 168 -2.47 9.82 -15.12
N PHE A 169 -2.71 11.10 -15.39
CA PHE A 169 -3.78 11.57 -16.25
C PHE A 169 -3.18 12.28 -17.47
N ASP A 170 -3.80 12.12 -18.64
CA ASP A 170 -3.50 12.94 -19.81
C ASP A 170 -4.05 14.38 -19.66
N ASP A 171 -3.78 15.23 -20.64
CA ASP A 171 -4.25 16.62 -20.71
C ASP A 171 -5.79 16.77 -20.69
N ARG A 172 -6.51 15.73 -21.12
CA ARG A 172 -7.98 15.63 -21.06
C ARG A 172 -8.48 15.12 -19.70
N GLY A 173 -7.57 14.84 -18.77
CA GLY A 173 -7.89 14.27 -17.46
C GLY A 173 -8.37 12.82 -17.54
N LYS A 174 -7.94 12.05 -18.54
CA LYS A 174 -8.18 10.61 -18.66
C LYS A 174 -7.00 9.84 -18.08
N ILE A 175 -7.26 8.70 -17.45
CA ILE A 175 -6.20 7.87 -16.90
C ILE A 175 -5.38 7.27 -18.05
N SER A 176 -4.08 7.57 -18.07
CA SER A 176 -3.14 7.20 -19.13
C SER A 176 -2.02 6.28 -18.64
N ARG A 177 -1.74 6.25 -17.33
CA ARG A 177 -0.77 5.34 -16.73
C ARG A 177 -1.19 4.93 -15.33
N MET A 178 -0.93 3.67 -15.01
CA MET A 178 -1.16 3.08 -13.70
C MET A 178 0.02 2.20 -13.28
N LEU A 179 0.50 2.35 -12.05
CA LEU A 179 1.37 1.38 -11.41
C LEU A 179 0.66 0.88 -10.16
N THR A 180 0.36 -0.41 -10.09
CA THR A 180 -0.33 -0.99 -8.94
C THR A 180 0.48 -2.11 -8.30
N LEU A 181 0.34 -2.22 -6.99
CA LEU A 181 0.94 -3.25 -6.17
C LEU A 181 -0.05 -3.67 -5.08
N GLN A 182 -0.34 -4.96 -5.00
CA GLN A 182 -1.27 -5.56 -4.04
C GLN A 182 -0.51 -6.24 -2.92
N ASP A 183 -1.13 -6.29 -1.75
CA ASP A 183 -0.74 -7.21 -0.68
C ASP A 183 -1.21 -8.63 -1.01
N ASN A 184 -0.37 -9.37 -1.72
CA ASN A 184 -0.67 -10.75 -2.09
C ASN A 184 -0.61 -11.72 -0.91
N ASP A 185 0.10 -11.37 0.17
CA ASP A 185 0.18 -12.22 1.37
C ASP A 185 -1.12 -12.11 2.17
N GLY A 186 -1.64 -10.91 2.36
CA GLY A 186 -2.96 -10.67 2.94
C GLY A 186 -4.09 -11.33 2.14
N ILE A 187 -3.99 -11.36 0.81
CA ILE A 187 -4.91 -12.13 -0.05
C ILE A 187 -4.83 -13.63 0.28
N ARG A 188 -3.63 -14.21 0.36
CA ARG A 188 -3.45 -15.64 0.68
C ARG A 188 -3.96 -16.01 2.06
N LEU A 189 -3.79 -15.10 3.02
CA LEU A 189 -4.26 -15.27 4.40
C LEU A 189 -5.76 -15.04 4.55
N GLN A 190 -6.43 -14.50 3.52
CA GLN A 190 -7.86 -14.16 3.53
C GLN A 190 -8.26 -13.40 4.79
N THR A 191 -7.45 -12.41 5.19
CA THR A 191 -7.70 -11.66 6.42
C THR A 191 -9.07 -10.97 6.36
N PRO A 192 -9.97 -11.16 7.35
CA PRO A 192 -11.33 -10.63 7.27
C PRO A 192 -11.41 -9.10 7.16
N GLU A 193 -10.45 -8.40 7.77
CA GLU A 193 -10.34 -6.94 7.78
C GLU A 193 -8.89 -6.52 7.52
N ALA A 194 -8.69 -5.65 6.54
CA ALA A 194 -7.37 -5.12 6.25
C ALA A 194 -7.09 -3.92 7.14
N ALA A 195 -5.85 -3.83 7.60
CA ALA A 195 -5.39 -2.70 8.37
C ALA A 195 -5.63 -1.36 7.63
N THR A 196 -6.15 -0.36 8.35
CA THR A 196 -6.46 0.97 7.78
C THR A 196 -5.42 1.99 8.19
N THR A 197 -5.16 2.98 7.33
CA THR A 197 -4.22 4.05 7.69
C THR A 197 -4.83 4.90 8.80
N PRO A 198 -4.17 5.06 9.97
CA PRO A 198 -4.70 5.89 11.04
C PRO A 198 -5.07 7.29 10.57
N ARG A 199 -6.26 7.73 10.97
CA ARG A 199 -6.69 9.12 10.82
C ARG A 199 -5.95 9.94 11.87
N PHE A 200 -4.87 10.60 11.45
CA PHE A 200 -4.17 11.53 12.35
C PHE A 200 -5.05 12.76 12.59
N PHE A 201 -5.30 13.07 13.86
CA PHE A 201 -6.12 14.21 14.27
C PHE A 201 -5.39 15.55 14.17
N MET A 202 -4.06 15.56 14.11
CA MET A 202 -3.27 16.79 14.03
C MET A 202 -2.25 16.71 12.91
N ARG A 203 -2.57 17.37 11.79
CA ARG A 203 -1.59 17.76 10.77
C ARG A 203 -1.13 19.16 11.11
N SER A 204 0.15 19.33 11.40
CA SER A 204 0.75 20.65 11.53
C SER A 204 1.66 20.90 10.33
N LEU A 205 1.44 22.03 9.66
CA LEU A 205 2.40 22.53 8.68
C LEU A 205 3.69 22.94 9.40
N PRO A 206 4.86 22.79 8.76
CA PRO A 206 6.09 23.37 9.26
C PRO A 206 5.98 24.90 9.30
N ALA A 207 6.78 25.55 10.16
CA ALA A 207 6.81 27.01 10.27
C ALA A 207 7.30 27.67 8.98
N GLU A 208 8.21 27.01 8.27
CA GLU A 208 8.75 27.42 6.98
C GLU A 208 8.45 26.34 5.93
N PRO A 209 8.28 26.69 4.64
CA PRO A 209 8.14 25.72 3.57
C PRO A 209 9.30 24.73 3.54
N ILE A 210 9.01 23.44 3.39
CA ILE A 210 9.99 22.37 3.28
C ILE A 210 9.80 21.71 1.92
N ASP A 211 10.90 21.51 1.19
CA ASP A 211 10.88 20.65 0.00
C ASP A 211 10.83 19.18 0.44
N LEU A 212 9.63 18.60 0.43
CA LEU A 212 9.44 17.21 0.85
C LEU A 212 10.11 16.24 -0.13
N ALA A 213 10.18 16.56 -1.43
CA ALA A 213 10.84 15.73 -2.41
C ALA A 213 12.35 15.62 -2.13
N ALA A 214 13.01 16.75 -1.92
CA ALA A 214 14.44 16.79 -1.59
C ALA A 214 14.72 16.14 -0.23
N THR A 215 13.85 16.38 0.75
CA THR A 215 13.95 15.77 2.09
C THR A 215 13.83 14.25 2.02
N TYR A 216 12.85 13.74 1.26
CA TYR A 216 12.66 12.30 1.06
C TYR A 216 13.85 11.64 0.36
N ARG A 217 14.41 12.29 -0.67
CA ARG A 217 15.62 11.79 -1.36
C ARG A 217 16.82 11.70 -0.42
N LYS A 218 17.01 12.68 0.46
CA LYS A 218 18.07 12.66 1.50
C LYS A 218 17.83 11.53 2.51
N TYR A 219 16.59 11.32 2.92
CA TYR A 219 16.20 10.19 3.78
C TYR A 219 16.56 8.84 3.14
N VAL A 220 16.15 8.57 1.89
CA VAL A 220 16.51 7.32 1.19
C VAL A 220 18.03 7.20 0.98
N ALA A 221 18.71 8.31 0.65
CA ALA A 221 20.17 8.30 0.54
C ALA A 221 20.88 7.97 1.86
N SER A 222 20.26 8.23 3.02
CA SER A 222 20.80 7.81 4.31
C SER A 222 20.67 6.30 4.53
N ILE A 223 19.60 5.69 4.01
CA ILE A 223 19.40 4.22 4.02
C ILE A 223 20.49 3.56 3.16
N ASN A 224 20.64 4.01 1.92
CA ASN A 224 21.61 3.47 0.98
C ASN A 224 23.06 3.62 1.45
N ARG A 225 23.37 4.65 2.25
CA ARG A 225 24.69 4.87 2.85
C ARG A 225 24.86 4.24 4.24
N ARG A 226 23.87 3.47 4.72
CA ARG A 226 23.88 2.83 6.04
C ARG A 226 24.07 3.80 7.20
N SER A 227 23.61 5.04 7.07
CA SER A 227 23.78 6.11 8.07
C SER A 227 22.50 6.40 8.87
N MET A 228 21.52 5.48 8.86
CA MET A 228 20.18 5.70 9.41
C MET A 228 20.17 6.12 10.87
N VAL A 229 20.96 5.47 11.73
CA VAL A 229 20.99 5.75 13.19
C VAL A 229 21.30 7.22 13.48
N LYS A 230 22.22 7.81 12.70
CA LYS A 230 22.60 9.23 12.82
C LYS A 230 21.60 10.17 12.14
N GLU A 231 21.10 9.78 10.96
CA GLU A 231 20.39 10.69 10.07
C GLU A 231 18.85 10.65 10.25
N PHE A 232 18.26 9.53 10.66
CA PHE A 232 16.81 9.41 10.84
C PHE A 232 16.21 10.44 11.80
N PRO A 233 16.83 10.84 12.93
CA PRO A 233 16.29 11.90 13.79
C PRO A 233 16.07 13.25 13.09
N ARG A 234 16.73 13.49 11.94
CA ARG A 234 16.52 14.68 11.11
C ARG A 234 15.25 14.56 10.26
N TYR A 235 14.96 13.37 9.74
CA TYR A 235 13.89 13.14 8.77
C TYR A 235 12.61 12.56 9.38
N CYS A 236 12.70 11.88 10.52
CA CYS A 236 11.59 11.19 11.17
C CYS A 236 11.25 11.83 12.51
N LYS A 237 9.99 11.73 12.94
CA LYS A 237 9.60 12.04 14.31
C LYS A 237 10.30 11.07 15.28
N LYS A 238 10.44 11.49 16.54
CA LYS A 238 11.03 10.66 17.62
C LYS A 238 10.30 9.32 17.77
N GLU A 239 8.99 9.37 17.57
CA GLU A 239 8.10 8.22 17.43
C GLU A 239 7.34 8.37 16.12
N LEU A 240 7.27 7.30 15.34
CA LEU A 240 6.54 7.24 14.09
C LEU A 240 5.78 5.92 13.99
N ARG A 241 4.83 5.86 13.07
CA ARG A 241 4.13 4.63 12.74
C ARG A 241 4.62 4.06 11.42
N HIS A 242 5.02 2.81 11.41
CA HIS A 242 5.31 2.05 10.19
C HIS A 242 4.25 0.95 10.04
N ASN A 243 3.41 1.06 9.01
CA ASN A 243 2.14 0.34 8.86
C ASN A 243 1.29 0.49 10.14
N ASN A 244 1.06 -0.60 10.87
CA ASN A 244 0.34 -0.57 12.14
C ASN A 244 1.23 -0.44 13.38
N ARG A 245 2.56 -0.52 13.23
CA ARG A 245 3.50 -0.57 14.36
C ARG A 245 3.97 0.82 14.75
N VAL A 246 3.83 1.18 16.02
CA VAL A 246 4.46 2.38 16.59
C VAL A 246 5.90 2.01 16.92
N LEU A 247 6.85 2.83 16.46
CA LEU A 247 8.27 2.62 16.65
C LEU A 247 8.93 3.91 17.11
N SER A 248 9.91 3.79 18.01
CA SER A 248 10.88 4.86 18.18
C SER A 248 11.68 5.03 16.89
N VAL A 249 12.24 6.22 16.66
CA VAL A 249 13.12 6.47 15.51
C VAL A 249 14.36 5.56 15.52
N GLN A 250 14.82 5.18 16.71
CA GLN A 250 15.94 4.24 16.89
C GLN A 250 15.55 2.83 16.46
N ASP A 251 14.37 2.34 16.86
CA ASP A 251 13.90 1.01 16.46
C ASP A 251 13.59 0.97 14.96
N TYR A 252 13.08 2.07 14.41
CA TYR A 252 12.90 2.20 12.96
C TYR A 252 14.23 2.15 12.21
N ALA A 253 15.26 2.86 12.68
CA ALA A 253 16.60 2.78 12.12
C ALA A 253 17.19 1.36 12.22
N ARG A 254 16.99 0.68 13.36
CA ARG A 254 17.43 -0.71 13.59
C ARG A 254 16.75 -1.69 12.65
N SER A 255 15.43 -1.55 12.44
CA SER A 255 14.68 -2.38 11.47
C SER A 255 15.25 -2.30 10.05
N MET A 256 15.77 -1.13 9.67
CA MET A 256 16.43 -0.93 8.38
C MET A 256 17.86 -1.50 8.35
N GLN A 257 18.55 -1.57 9.49
CA GLN A 257 19.84 -2.25 9.62
C GLN A 257 19.68 -3.76 9.42
N TYR A 258 18.67 -4.38 10.04
CA TYR A 258 18.37 -5.80 9.83
C TYR A 258 18.10 -6.10 8.35
N SER A 259 17.37 -5.23 7.64
CA SER A 259 17.19 -5.37 6.19
C SER A 259 18.53 -5.33 5.43
N GLN A 260 19.47 -4.47 5.82
CA GLN A 260 20.82 -4.37 5.23
C GLN A 260 21.73 -5.58 5.54
N GLU A 261 21.46 -6.28 6.63
CA GLU A 261 22.15 -7.52 7.02
C GLU A 261 21.57 -8.74 6.31
N ALA A 262 20.23 -8.81 6.18
CA ALA A 262 19.53 -9.90 5.50
C ALA A 262 19.71 -9.87 3.97
N ILE A 263 19.92 -8.69 3.39
CA ILE A 263 20.12 -8.49 1.95
C ILE A 263 21.45 -7.75 1.73
N SER A 264 22.48 -8.49 1.33
CA SER A 264 23.79 -7.92 1.00
C SER A 264 23.69 -6.98 -0.19
N GLY A 265 24.31 -5.81 -0.10
CA GLY A 265 24.24 -4.78 -1.14
C GLY A 265 22.84 -4.16 -1.31
N LEU A 266 21.98 -4.24 -0.30
CA LEU A 266 20.63 -3.66 -0.33
C LEU A 266 20.65 -2.18 -0.76
N TRP A 267 19.96 -1.91 -1.87
CA TRP A 267 19.86 -0.59 -2.48
C TRP A 267 18.42 -0.25 -2.81
N PHE A 268 18.03 0.98 -2.46
CA PHE A 268 16.72 1.55 -2.77
C PHE A 268 16.87 2.57 -3.90
N ASN A 269 16.27 2.29 -5.04
CA ASN A 269 16.18 3.21 -6.16
C ASN A 269 14.77 3.82 -6.24
N ILE A 270 14.69 5.16 -6.22
CA ILE A 270 13.41 5.88 -6.36
C ILE A 270 13.04 5.90 -7.86
N GLN A 271 12.04 5.12 -8.24
CA GLN A 271 11.52 5.11 -9.62
C GLN A 271 10.43 6.17 -9.84
N GLU A 272 9.54 6.32 -8.86
CA GLU A 272 8.46 7.33 -8.89
C GLU A 272 8.41 8.04 -7.55
N LEU A 273 8.15 9.35 -7.57
CA LEU A 273 8.01 10.19 -6.39
C LEU A 273 6.94 11.24 -6.64
N LEU A 274 5.82 11.13 -5.93
CA LEU A 274 4.73 12.10 -5.94
C LEU A 274 4.68 12.81 -4.59
N VAL A 275 4.43 14.12 -4.63
CA VAL A 275 4.41 14.97 -3.44
C VAL A 275 3.16 15.83 -3.42
N ASP A 276 2.53 15.89 -2.26
CA ASP A 276 1.48 16.85 -1.97
C ASP A 276 1.91 17.67 -0.75
N GLU A 277 2.43 18.86 -1.03
CA GLU A 277 2.91 19.80 -0.03
C GLU A 277 1.76 20.32 0.86
N GLU A 278 0.55 20.47 0.32
CA GLU A 278 -0.61 20.98 1.06
C GLU A 278 -1.05 19.97 2.13
N THR A 279 -1.02 18.68 1.80
CA THR A 279 -1.38 17.61 2.73
C THR A 279 -0.20 17.02 3.50
N GLN A 280 1.02 17.49 3.20
CA GLN A 280 2.29 17.01 3.76
C GLN A 280 2.45 15.48 3.56
N GLN A 281 2.22 15.04 2.33
CA GLN A 281 2.27 13.62 1.97
C GLN A 281 3.30 13.39 0.85
N VAL A 282 3.93 12.23 0.91
CA VAL A 282 4.81 11.73 -0.16
C VAL A 282 4.38 10.32 -0.51
N ALA A 283 4.33 9.98 -1.79
CA ALA A 283 4.18 8.62 -2.23
C ALA A 283 5.32 8.25 -3.16
N VAL A 284 5.83 7.03 -3.03
CA VAL A 284 7.01 6.57 -3.75
C VAL A 284 6.81 5.16 -4.27
N ARG A 285 7.35 4.91 -5.46
CA ARG A 285 7.69 3.56 -5.91
C ARG A 285 9.19 3.38 -5.80
N LEU A 286 9.60 2.45 -4.95
CA LEU A 286 10.98 2.04 -4.78
C LEU A 286 11.22 0.74 -5.55
N GLN A 287 12.31 0.67 -6.30
CA GLN A 287 12.90 -0.58 -6.72
C GLN A 287 14.00 -0.95 -5.73
N ILE A 288 13.85 -2.12 -5.14
CA ILE A 288 14.78 -2.67 -4.17
C ILE A 288 15.64 -3.71 -4.90
N SER A 289 16.95 -3.67 -4.68
CA SER A 289 17.89 -4.65 -5.21
C SER A 289 18.93 -5.06 -4.18
N GLY A 290 19.44 -6.27 -4.30
CA GLY A 290 20.53 -6.79 -3.47
C GLY A 290 20.59 -8.31 -3.58
N THR A 291 21.40 -8.96 -2.77
CA THR A 291 21.53 -10.42 -2.70
C THR A 291 21.10 -10.90 -1.32
N PRO A 292 19.95 -11.59 -1.20
CA PRO A 292 19.52 -12.18 0.06
C PRO A 292 20.59 -13.15 0.59
N VAL A 293 20.91 -13.02 1.87
CA VAL A 293 21.87 -13.88 2.59
C VAL A 293 21.27 -14.49 3.85
N GLN A 294 20.07 -14.06 4.22
CA GLN A 294 19.23 -14.66 5.26
C GLN A 294 17.84 -14.97 4.70
N GLU A 295 17.14 -15.90 5.35
CA GLU A 295 15.75 -16.19 5.00
C GLU A 295 14.88 -14.95 5.23
N PHE A 296 14.05 -14.64 4.25
CA PHE A 296 13.15 -13.50 4.29
C PHE A 296 11.92 -13.82 3.43
N ALA A 297 10.73 -13.45 3.90
CA ALA A 297 9.46 -13.70 3.21
C ALA A 297 9.28 -15.15 2.75
N ASP A 298 9.57 -16.10 3.64
CA ASP A 298 9.48 -17.55 3.40
C ASP A 298 10.32 -18.03 2.20
N ALA A 299 11.35 -17.25 1.84
CA ALA A 299 12.25 -17.56 0.75
C ALA A 299 13.68 -17.68 1.27
N LYS A 300 14.27 -18.84 1.03
CA LYS A 300 15.66 -19.12 1.35
C LYS A 300 16.59 -18.46 0.32
N PRO A 301 17.71 -17.87 0.77
CA PRO A 301 18.77 -17.40 -0.13
C PRO A 301 19.22 -18.47 -1.11
N ASN A 302 19.42 -18.10 -2.37
CA ASN A 302 19.99 -18.97 -3.42
C ASN A 302 21.28 -18.41 -4.04
N GLY A 303 21.86 -17.37 -3.43
CA GLY A 303 23.06 -16.68 -3.90
C GLY A 303 22.86 -15.72 -5.09
N LYS A 304 21.65 -15.61 -5.65
CA LYS A 304 21.34 -14.66 -6.74
C LYS A 304 20.88 -13.32 -6.19
N SER A 305 21.14 -12.27 -6.97
CA SER A 305 20.57 -10.96 -6.71
C SER A 305 19.10 -10.90 -7.12
N VAL A 306 18.29 -10.22 -6.33
CA VAL A 306 16.87 -9.96 -6.57
C VAL A 306 16.64 -8.50 -6.97
N LYS A 307 15.58 -8.25 -7.72
CA LYS A 307 15.02 -6.92 -7.99
C LYS A 307 13.50 -6.95 -7.89
N PHE A 308 12.93 -6.21 -6.96
CA PHE A 308 11.48 -6.18 -6.74
C PHE A 308 11.06 -4.78 -6.30
N HIS A 309 9.76 -4.51 -6.24
CA HIS A 309 9.26 -3.18 -5.94
C HIS A 309 8.55 -3.09 -4.60
N GLN A 310 8.53 -1.87 -4.07
CA GLN A 310 7.76 -1.48 -2.91
C GLN A 310 7.04 -0.17 -3.24
N HIS A 311 5.76 -0.10 -2.90
CA HIS A 311 5.01 1.15 -2.87
C HIS A 311 4.92 1.62 -1.43
N CYS A 312 5.23 2.89 -1.19
CA CYS A 312 5.07 3.49 0.13
C CYS A 312 4.33 4.81 0.05
N MET A 313 3.47 5.07 1.02
CA MET A 313 2.84 6.36 1.29
C MET A 313 3.28 6.88 2.65
N TYR A 314 3.73 8.13 2.70
CA TYR A 314 4.24 8.81 3.88
C TYR A 314 3.31 9.96 4.24
N ARG A 315 3.17 10.19 5.55
CA ARG A 315 2.62 11.44 6.09
C ARG A 315 3.65 12.12 6.98
N TYR A 316 3.79 13.41 6.79
CA TYR A 316 4.70 14.25 7.55
C TYR A 316 3.92 15.09 8.56
N ASP A 317 4.56 15.37 9.69
CA ASP A 317 4.11 16.34 10.69
C ASP A 317 5.27 17.28 10.99
N LYS A 318 5.06 18.58 10.76
CA LYS A 318 6.11 19.61 10.81
C LYS A 318 7.36 19.24 10.00
N GLY A 319 7.17 18.69 8.81
CA GLY A 319 8.26 18.31 7.91
C GLY A 319 9.02 17.04 8.28
N LYS A 320 8.55 16.25 9.26
CA LYS A 320 9.15 14.97 9.62
C LYS A 320 8.20 13.81 9.39
N ILE A 321 8.73 12.68 8.92
CA ILE A 321 7.98 11.44 8.72
C ILE A 321 7.37 11.01 10.06
N ALA A 322 6.04 10.95 10.10
CA ALA A 322 5.25 10.53 11.25
C ALA A 322 4.50 9.22 10.99
N LEU A 323 4.17 8.94 9.72
CA LEU A 323 3.60 7.68 9.29
C LEU A 323 4.21 7.25 7.97
N VAL A 324 4.44 5.95 7.86
CA VAL A 324 4.82 5.24 6.64
C VAL A 324 3.86 4.07 6.48
N TRP A 325 3.25 3.94 5.30
CA TRP A 325 2.49 2.76 4.91
C TRP A 325 3.12 2.13 3.68
N ALA A 326 3.54 0.87 3.77
CA ALA A 326 4.30 0.19 2.73
C ALA A 326 3.64 -1.12 2.32
N THR A 327 3.65 -1.41 1.02
CA THR A 327 3.21 -2.67 0.39
C THR A 327 4.34 -3.14 -0.54
N MET A 328 4.63 -4.44 -0.58
CA MET A 328 5.81 -5.00 -1.24
C MET A 328 5.47 -6.11 -2.24
N GLU A 329 6.24 -6.19 -3.32
CA GLU A 329 6.10 -7.20 -4.38
C GLU A 329 6.73 -8.55 -3.99
N LEU A 330 6.25 -9.16 -2.91
CA LEU A 330 6.83 -10.36 -2.31
C LEU A 330 6.77 -11.59 -3.24
N ASP A 331 5.72 -11.72 -4.06
CA ASP A 331 5.63 -12.82 -5.04
C ASP A 331 6.75 -12.76 -6.09
N SER A 332 7.12 -11.56 -6.55
CA SER A 332 8.23 -11.39 -7.50
C SER A 332 9.57 -11.72 -6.84
N TYR A 333 9.74 -11.31 -5.59
CA TYR A 333 10.91 -11.65 -4.78
C TYR A 333 11.05 -13.18 -4.60
N ARG A 334 9.99 -13.86 -4.15
CA ARG A 334 9.97 -15.32 -3.97
C ARG A 334 10.25 -16.07 -5.27
N ARG A 335 9.63 -15.65 -6.38
CA ARG A 335 9.83 -16.28 -7.70
C ARG A 335 11.29 -16.23 -8.14
N GLN A 336 11.96 -15.08 -8.00
CA GLN A 336 13.38 -14.93 -8.34
C GLN A 336 14.30 -15.85 -7.52
N LEU A 337 13.88 -16.23 -6.32
CA LEU A 337 14.62 -17.17 -5.47
C LEU A 337 14.30 -18.65 -5.74
N GLN A 338 13.11 -18.94 -6.29
CA GLN A 338 12.70 -20.29 -6.70
C GLN A 338 13.26 -20.72 -8.06
N GLU A 339 13.64 -19.76 -8.93
CA GLU A 339 14.23 -20.05 -10.24
C GLU A 339 15.52 -20.88 -10.11
N LYS A 340 15.46 -22.16 -10.49
CA LYS A 340 16.63 -23.05 -10.57
C LYS A 340 17.61 -22.55 -11.65
N PRO A 341 18.93 -22.74 -11.50
CA PRO A 341 19.87 -22.47 -12.58
C PRO A 341 19.51 -23.31 -13.82
N GLY A 342 19.15 -22.66 -14.93
CA GLY A 342 18.82 -23.31 -16.21
C GLY A 342 17.39 -23.11 -16.71
N ASP A 343 16.48 -22.60 -15.89
CA ASP A 343 15.05 -22.53 -16.23
C ASP A 343 14.62 -21.21 -16.91
N ARG A 344 15.48 -20.69 -17.81
CA ARG A 344 15.06 -19.62 -18.75
C ARG A 344 14.15 -20.22 -19.83
N ARG A 345 12.94 -20.64 -19.44
CA ARG A 345 11.84 -20.87 -20.39
C ARG A 345 10.82 -19.76 -20.25
N THR A 346 10.83 -18.91 -21.27
CA THR A 346 9.75 -18.07 -21.80
C THR A 346 8.49 -17.91 -20.95
N SER A 347 8.30 -16.66 -20.52
CA SER A 347 7.05 -15.92 -20.29
C SER A 347 5.71 -16.61 -20.64
N SER A 348 4.74 -16.34 -19.75
CA SER A 348 3.28 -16.45 -19.89
C SER A 348 2.63 -17.73 -19.35
N MET A 349 1.97 -17.61 -18.21
CA MET A 349 0.60 -18.10 -17.94
C MET A 349 0.23 -17.83 -16.49
N LEU A 350 -0.02 -16.56 -16.17
CA LEU A 350 -0.92 -16.10 -15.10
C LEU A 350 -0.89 -14.57 -15.20
N GLY A 351 -1.85 -14.05 -15.95
CA GLY A 351 -2.06 -12.62 -16.20
C GLY A 351 -2.58 -11.88 -14.97
N ILE A 352 -1.87 -11.99 -13.85
CA ILE A 352 -2.09 -11.19 -12.65
C ILE A 352 -0.77 -10.50 -12.36
N ASN A 353 -0.59 -9.32 -12.97
CA ASN A 353 0.04 -8.17 -12.32
C ASN A 353 -0.23 -6.89 -13.07
#